data_AF-A0A6M0C2K5-F1
#
_entry.id   AF-A0A6M0C2K5-F1
#
_cell.length_a   1.000
_cell.length_b   1.000
_cell.length_c   1.000
_cell.angle_alpha   90.00
_cell.angle_beta   90.00
_cell.angle_gamma   90.00
#
_symmetry.space_group_name_H-M   'P 1'
#
loop_
_entity.id
_entity.type
_entity.pdbx_description
1 polymer ?
#
loop_
_entity_poly.entity_id
_entity_poly.type
_entity_poly.pdbx_seq_one_letter_code
_entity_poly.pdbx_strand_id
1 'polypeptide(L)'
;MIAISSRPRLISQNWVTISFASTLYLCPILDLLLADVPKHWHPELRLGLQEALVNSAKHGNNLDPNKKVFVRFSIVQDQYWWVISDQG
;
A
#
# COMPACT_ATOMS: atom_id res chain seq x y z
N MET A 1 19.99 -0.81 -19.08
CA MET A 1 19.36 0.27 -19.86
C MET A 1 17.98 0.50 -19.26
N ILE A 2 17.77 1.61 -18.55
CA ILE A 2 16.48 1.96 -17.95
C ILE A 2 15.86 3.03 -18.84
N ALA A 3 14.73 2.70 -19.46
CA ALA A 3 13.92 3.67 -20.20
C ALA A 3 12.85 4.22 -19.25
N ILE A 4 12.95 5.50 -18.89
CA ILE A 4 11.90 6.22 -18.16
C ILE A 4 11.09 6.98 -19.21
N SER A 5 9.91 6.46 -19.54
CA SER A 5 8.97 7.13 -20.43
C SER A 5 8.34 8.32 -19.71
N SER A 6 8.51 9.51 -20.29
CA SER A 6 7.89 10.76 -19.85
C SER A 6 6.51 10.94 -20.50
N ARG A 7 5.46 11.27 -19.69
CA ARG A 7 4.30 12.16 -19.96
C ARG A 7 2.98 11.63 -19.32
N PRO A 8 1.96 12.49 -19.08
CA PRO A 8 1.93 13.85 -18.57
C PRO A 8 1.16 13.92 -17.22
N ARG A 9 1.49 14.90 -16.37
CA ARG A 9 0.80 15.14 -15.09
C ARG A 9 -0.52 15.88 -15.35
N LEU A 10 -1.61 15.16 -15.62
CA LEU A 10 -2.97 15.70 -15.70
C LEU A 10 -3.95 14.64 -15.14
N ILE A 11 -4.96 15.10 -14.40
CA ILE A 11 -5.80 14.39 -13.42
C ILE A 11 -5.13 14.38 -12.05
N SER A 12 -5.74 15.05 -11.08
CA SER A 12 -5.39 14.89 -9.67
C SER A 12 -5.50 13.41 -9.34
N GLN A 13 -4.37 12.69 -9.32
CA GLN A 13 -4.33 11.38 -8.70
C GLN A 13 -4.70 11.64 -7.23
N ASN A 14 -5.94 11.31 -6.86
CA ASN A 14 -6.45 11.49 -5.52
C ASN A 14 -5.78 10.41 -4.66
N TRP A 15 -4.53 10.68 -4.29
CA TRP A 15 -3.79 9.86 -3.36
C TRP A 15 -4.45 9.95 -2.00
N VAL A 16 -4.93 8.81 -1.51
CA VAL A 16 -5.38 8.66 -0.14
C VAL A 16 -4.20 8.16 0.68
N THR A 17 -4.01 8.74 1.87
CA THR A 17 -2.96 8.33 2.80
C THR A 17 -3.59 7.78 4.06
N ILE A 18 -3.18 6.59 4.46
CA ILE A 18 -3.50 6.02 5.77
C ILE A 18 -2.21 5.77 6.53
N SER A 19 -2.30 5.88 7.85
CA SER A 19 -1.21 5.49 8.76
C SER A 19 -1.80 4.72 9.92
N PHE A 20 -1.11 3.68 10.34
CA PHE A 20 -1.55 2.84 11.46
C PHE A 20 -0.34 2.39 12.28
N ALA A 21 -0.59 2.00 13.53
CA ALA A 21 0.45 1.50 14.42
C ALA A 21 1.11 0.24 13.83
N SER A 22 2.43 0.12 13.97
CA SER A 22 3.22 -0.95 13.39
C SER A 22 3.01 -2.30 14.10
N THR A 23 1.86 -2.92 13.84
CA THR A 23 1.43 -4.20 14.42
C THR A 23 1.05 -5.18 13.32
N LEU A 24 0.92 -6.47 13.66
CA LEU A 24 0.46 -7.50 12.73
C LEU A 24 -1.08 -7.57 12.58
N TYR A 25 -1.81 -6.62 13.17
CA TYR A 25 -3.25 -6.50 13.01
C TYR A 25 -3.60 -5.85 11.64
N LEU A 26 -3.32 -6.59 10.56
CA LEU A 26 -3.35 -6.07 9.19
C LEU A 26 -4.66 -6.33 8.44
N CYS A 27 -5.53 -7.23 8.91
CA CYS A 27 -6.77 -7.57 8.19
C CYS A 27 -7.65 -6.35 7.86
N PRO A 28 -7.96 -5.43 8.79
CA PRO A 28 -8.79 -4.27 8.46
C PRO A 28 -8.12 -3.32 7.46
N ILE A 29 -6.78 -3.28 7.46
CA ILE A 29 -6.01 -2.48 6.51
C ILE A 29 -6.07 -3.10 5.12
N LEU A 30 -5.92 -4.42 5.01
CA LEU A 30 -6.06 -5.14 3.75
C LEU A 30 -7.47 -5.00 3.18
N ASP A 31 -8.50 -5.12 4.00
CA ASP A 31 -9.90 -4.97 3.58
C ASP A 31 -10.15 -3.55 3.04
N LEU A 32 -9.60 -2.53 3.72
CA LEU A 32 -9.68 -1.14 3.26
C LEU A 32 -8.96 -0.93 1.92
N LEU A 33 -7.74 -1.45 1.77
CA LEU A 33 -6.93 -1.27 0.57
C LEU A 33 -7.49 -2.01 -0.67
N LEU A 34 -8.33 -3.03 -0.46
CA LEU A 34 -8.94 -3.84 -1.51
C LEU A 34 -10.42 -3.52 -1.77
N ALA A 35 -11.00 -2.56 -1.04
CA ALA A 35 -12.44 -2.27 -1.07
C ALA A 35 -12.98 -1.98 -2.49
N ASP A 36 -12.22 -1.23 -3.28
CA ASP A 36 -12.59 -0.83 -4.65
C ASP A 36 -11.89 -1.66 -5.74
N VAL A 37 -11.27 -2.78 -5.36
CA VAL A 37 -10.58 -3.70 -6.27
C VAL A 37 -11.56 -4.79 -6.74
N PRO A 38 -11.57 -5.16 -8.03
CA PRO A 38 -12.34 -6.30 -8.52
C PRO A 38 -11.96 -7.60 -7.78
N LYS A 39 -12.98 -8.34 -7.31
CA LYS A 39 -12.79 -9.55 -6.50
C LYS A 39 -11.88 -10.61 -7.12
N HIS A 40 -11.84 -10.68 -8.45
CA HIS A 40 -11.01 -11.65 -9.16
C HIS A 40 -9.50 -11.37 -9.03
N TRP A 41 -9.08 -10.15 -8.67
CA TRP A 41 -7.68 -9.81 -8.38
C TRP A 41 -7.32 -9.94 -6.90
N HIS A 42 -8.30 -10.14 -6.01
CA HIS A 42 -8.07 -10.15 -4.57
C HIS A 42 -7.04 -11.20 -4.11
N PRO A 43 -7.02 -12.45 -4.61
CA PRO A 43 -6.07 -13.44 -4.10
C PRO A 43 -4.61 -12.99 -4.21
N GLU A 44 -4.21 -12.52 -5.40
CA GLU A 44 -2.83 -12.07 -5.67
C GLU A 44 -2.51 -10.75 -4.98
N LEU A 45 -3.39 -9.76 -5.08
CA LEU A 45 -3.17 -8.45 -4.47
C LEU A 45 -3.14 -8.54 -2.94
N ARG A 46 -3.99 -9.37 -2.34
CA ARG A 46 -3.99 -9.57 -0.89
C ARG A 46 -2.69 -10.22 -0.42
N LEU A 47 -2.16 -11.19 -1.17
CA LEU A 47 -0.88 -11.81 -0.84
C LEU A 47 0.26 -10.78 -0.88
N GLY A 48 0.40 -10.05 -1.99
CA GLY A 48 1.47 -9.05 -2.14
C GLY A 48 1.38 -7.89 -1.15
N LEU A 49 0.17 -7.37 -0.90
CA LEU A 49 -0.05 -6.33 0.11
C LEU A 49 0.25 -6.86 1.51
N GLN A 50 -0.18 -8.08 1.84
CA GLN A 50 0.09 -8.67 3.14
C GLN A 50 1.60 -8.81 3.38
N GLU A 51 2.35 -9.31 2.40
CA GLU A 51 3.81 -9.42 2.49
C GLU A 51 4.47 -8.06 2.71
N ALA A 52 4.12 -7.05 1.91
CA ALA A 52 4.71 -5.71 2.01
C ALA A 52 4.41 -5.03 3.36
N LEU A 53 3.18 -5.19 3.87
CA LEU A 53 2.78 -4.64 5.17
C LEU A 53 3.45 -5.39 6.33
N VAL A 54 3.57 -6.72 6.25
CA VAL A 54 4.33 -7.52 7.24
C VAL A 54 5.79 -7.11 7.22
N ASN A 55 6.40 -6.92 6.05
CA ASN A 55 7.79 -6.49 5.93
C ASN A 55 8.01 -5.12 6.56
N SER A 56 7.10 -4.18 6.29
CA SER A 56 7.13 -2.84 6.89
C SER A 56 7.00 -2.89 8.42
N ALA A 57 6.05 -3.69 8.93
CA ALA A 57 5.81 -3.76 10.36
C ALA A 57 6.89 -4.54 11.11
N LYS A 58 7.30 -5.70 10.58
CA LYS A 58 8.20 -6.66 11.24
C LYS A 58 9.67 -6.34 11.01
N HIS A 59 10.05 -5.99 9.79
CA HIS A 59 11.45 -5.82 9.43
C HIS A 59 11.86 -4.34 9.43
N GLY A 60 11.06 -3.46 8.81
CA GLY A 60 11.34 -2.02 8.84
C GLY A 60 11.20 -1.43 10.24
N ASN A 61 10.02 -1.55 10.83
CA ASN A 61 9.73 -0.99 12.15
C ASN A 61 10.07 -1.91 13.34
N ASN A 62 10.58 -3.12 13.11
CA ASN A 62 10.91 -4.10 14.15
C ASN A 62 9.76 -4.38 15.16
N LEU A 63 8.52 -4.37 14.68
CA LEU A 63 7.29 -4.49 15.47
C LEU A 63 7.16 -3.47 16.62
N ASP A 64 7.80 -2.30 16.53
CA ASP A 64 7.64 -1.23 17.51
C ASP A 64 6.27 -0.55 17.32
N PRO A 65 5.30 -0.74 18.22
CA PRO A 65 3.96 -0.17 18.08
C PRO A 65 3.94 1.37 18.18
N ASN A 66 5.03 2.00 18.64
CA ASN A 66 5.17 3.46 18.64
C ASN A 66 5.56 4.01 17.26
N LYS A 67 6.07 3.14 16.36
CA LYS A 67 6.29 3.45 14.96
C LYS A 67 5.02 3.21 14.15
N LYS A 68 4.96 3.84 12.98
CA LYS A 68 3.86 3.79 12.04
C LYS A 68 4.28 3.19 10.72
N VAL A 69 3.35 2.48 10.10
CA VAL A 69 3.39 2.16 8.67
C VAL A 69 2.49 3.17 7.96
N PHE A 70 2.97 3.69 6.82
CA PHE A 70 2.23 4.61 5.97
C PHE A 70 1.93 3.93 4.64
N VAL A 71 0.68 4.05 4.20
CA VAL A 71 0.27 3.59 2.87
C VAL A 71 -0.37 4.74 2.13
N ARG A 72 0.20 5.08 0.97
CA ARG A 72 -0.42 5.97 0.00
C ARG A 72 -0.99 5.11 -1.12
N PHE A 73 -2.26 5.28 -1.44
CA PHE A 73 -2.89 4.52 -2.52
C PHE A 73 -3.71 5.42 -3.44
N SER A 74 -3.84 4.99 -4.69
CA SER A 74 -4.60 5.70 -5.72
C SER A 74 -5.16 4.70 -6.72
N ILE A 75 -6.38 4.97 -7.18
CA ILE A 75 -7.07 4.20 -8.21
C ILE A 75 -7.48 5.17 -9.32
N VAL A 76 -6.94 4.99 -10.52
CA VAL A 76 -7.22 5.86 -11.67
C VAL A 76 -7.26 5.02 -12.94
N GLN A 77 -8.36 5.09 -13.71
CA GLN A 77 -8.51 4.40 -15.00
C GLN A 77 -8.12 2.91 -14.92
N ASP A 78 -8.69 2.19 -13.95
CA ASP A 78 -8.42 0.77 -13.69
C ASP A 78 -6.97 0.42 -13.32
N GLN A 79 -6.14 1.43 -13.02
CA GLN A 79 -4.81 1.24 -12.45
C GLN A 79 -4.83 1.44 -10.94
N TYR A 80 -4.21 0.51 -10.23
CA TYR A 80 -4.18 0.46 -8.78
C TYR A 80 -2.74 0.62 -8.30
N TRP A 81 -2.53 1.58 -7.41
CA TRP A 81 -1.21 1.92 -6.90
C TRP A 81 -1.20 1.90 -5.38
N TRP A 82 -0.17 1.28 -4.81
CA TRP A 82 0.15 1.34 -3.38
C TRP A 82 1.62 1.70 -3.21
N VAL A 83 1.89 2.66 -2.32
CA VAL A 83 3.23 3.01 -1.86
C VAL A 83 3.23 2.80 -0.36
N ILE A 84 4.01 1.83 0.09
CA ILE A 84 4.12 1.45 1.50
C ILE A 84 5.49 1.91 1.99
N SER A 85 5.52 2.60 3.13
CA SER A 85 6.74 3.08 3.77
C SER A 85 6.67 2.93 5.27
N ASP A 86 7.80 2.68 5.89
CA ASP A 86 8.00 2.56 7.34
C ASP A 86 9.06 3.57 7.83
N GLN A 87 9.51 3.42 9.08
CA GLN A 87 10.44 4.33 9.76
C GLN A 87 11.76 3.62 10.13
N GLY A 88 12.17 2.60 9.36
CA GLY A 88 13.41 1.84 9.54
C GLY A 88 14.33 1.85 8.32
#